data_AF-A0A419F6E0-F1
#
_entry.id   AF-A0A419F6E0-F1
#
_cell.length_a   1.000
_cell.length_b   1.000
_cell.length_c   1.000
_cell.angle_alpha   90.00
_cell.angle_beta   90.00
_cell.angle_gamma   90.00
#
_symmetry.space_group_name_H-M   'P 1'
#
loop_
_entity.id
_entity.type
_entity.pdbx_description
1 polymer ?
#
loop_
_entity_poly.entity_id
_entity_poly.type
_entity_poly.pdbx_seq_one_letter_code
_entity_poly.pdbx_strand_id
1 'polypeptide(L)'
;MRKLHIFYFAALPIIVFVVFKNALSFCEMGDPIYWLHSYEFAFIRLLTSRSNTFHYHPLGIIWFCFPSTLFGFDPFWTHINSLIIHAVNAILVFVLAGLLLENKELAFGAAILFLTGIYVPETICWGGGFPNAGITLLFLTCFLLLRRSIVRKSTLSLVVYNTLFAASLFVFPTAINFLAVYALYLLFDPEMAFGSGGQRSYRSNFSRTARILWVSALCVLFFLVIRSFLVERATYHTLNPLEPGMVSGVIVRMFRALDILLIPSEFIRAFMPGGIMSMPRVYSTSAVIFLAGLIVIMLFKSSARDRFISLWVLTQIFLIAVETDVGSRHLYAASTGAAILFMRALHKAIGGVAAFVEQELQQHSSLLKRLPASTRERCTLLLLLGILFVPVKNNLLNVRYFMGSQEKASEIVRSCTEYVQSARLHPSQTERIYLINFPYAICRAGGLSSFVLPYDDFLRILDLQEGAEVWRKNYSLGTCSQLYVLPESQWIFLKPQHEHHQKIPDYSVNELRHLASQPSLVMVFDYIHERPITLEPMPKSNPPMR
;
A
#
# COMPACT_ATOMS: atom_id res chain seq x y z
N MET A 1 -31.17 -20.96 -1.63
CA MET A 1 -29.73 -20.65 -1.85
C MET A 1 -29.45 -19.47 -2.78
N ARG A 2 -30.08 -19.32 -3.97
CA ARG A 2 -29.81 -18.19 -4.88
C ARG A 2 -30.04 -16.79 -4.27
N LYS A 3 -31.13 -16.60 -3.50
CA LYS A 3 -31.47 -15.32 -2.86
C LYS A 3 -30.38 -14.78 -1.92
N LEU A 4 -29.75 -15.67 -1.14
CA LEU A 4 -28.70 -15.27 -0.19
C LEU A 4 -27.42 -14.79 -0.92
N HIS A 5 -27.10 -15.36 -2.08
CA HIS A 5 -26.01 -14.86 -2.90
C HIS A 5 -26.29 -13.44 -3.41
N ILE A 6 -27.49 -13.19 -3.93
CA ILE A 6 -27.87 -11.85 -4.41
C ILE A 6 -27.68 -10.80 -3.30
N PHE A 7 -28.07 -11.13 -2.07
CA PHE A 7 -27.86 -10.26 -0.92
C PHE A 7 -26.38 -9.91 -0.70
N TYR A 8 -25.49 -10.91 -0.62
CA TYR A 8 -24.05 -10.65 -0.40
C TYR A 8 -23.42 -9.87 -1.55
N PHE A 9 -23.78 -10.18 -2.80
CA PHE A 9 -23.27 -9.49 -3.98
C PHE A 9 -23.72 -8.02 -4.03
N ALA A 10 -24.94 -7.71 -3.57
CA ALA A 10 -25.43 -6.34 -3.48
C ALA A 10 -24.85 -5.58 -2.28
N ALA A 11 -24.65 -6.27 -1.15
CA ALA A 11 -24.15 -5.66 0.08
C ALA A 11 -22.70 -5.15 -0.06
N LEU A 12 -21.82 -5.90 -0.74
CA LEU A 12 -20.40 -5.54 -0.83
C LEU A 12 -20.15 -4.17 -1.50
N PRO A 13 -20.71 -3.86 -2.70
CA PRO A 13 -20.56 -2.53 -3.29
C PRO A 13 -21.13 -1.40 -2.42
N ILE A 14 -22.25 -1.64 -1.73
CA ILE A 14 -22.85 -0.66 -0.83
C ILE A 14 -21.90 -0.37 0.34
N ILE A 15 -21.30 -1.40 0.93
CA ILE A 15 -20.33 -1.24 2.01
C ILE A 15 -19.09 -0.48 1.51
N VAL A 16 -18.55 -0.82 0.34
CA VAL A 16 -17.43 -0.06 -0.27
C VAL A 16 -17.78 1.42 -0.36
N PHE A 17 -18.94 1.73 -0.95
CA PHE A 17 -19.36 3.11 -1.12
C PHE A 17 -19.52 3.82 0.23
N VAL A 18 -20.17 3.21 1.21
CA VAL A 18 -20.37 3.82 2.53
C VAL A 18 -19.05 4.08 3.25
N VAL A 19 -18.10 3.15 3.18
CA VAL A 19 -16.79 3.27 3.86
C VAL A 19 -15.91 4.33 3.19
N PHE A 20 -15.95 4.42 1.85
CA PHE A 20 -15.01 5.24 1.09
C PHE A 20 -15.64 6.42 0.33
N LYS A 21 -16.92 6.77 0.55
CA LYS A 21 -17.56 7.90 -0.14
C LYS A 21 -16.79 9.22 0.01
N ASN A 22 -16.10 9.43 1.13
CA ASN A 22 -15.31 10.63 1.38
C ASN A 22 -14.03 10.66 0.53
N ALA A 23 -13.59 9.53 -0.03
CA ALA A 23 -12.48 9.48 -0.99
C ALA A 23 -12.83 10.18 -2.30
N LEU A 24 -14.12 10.26 -2.65
CA LEU A 24 -14.57 10.88 -3.89
C LEU A 24 -14.28 12.37 -3.96
N SER A 25 -14.15 13.05 -2.81
CA SER A 25 -13.79 14.47 -2.72
C SER A 25 -12.31 14.70 -2.45
N PHE A 26 -11.50 13.63 -2.36
CA PHE A 26 -10.09 13.77 -2.05
C PHE A 26 -9.34 14.29 -3.28
N CYS A 27 -8.53 15.34 -3.11
CA CYS A 27 -7.70 15.84 -4.20
C CYS A 27 -6.51 14.90 -4.40
N GLU A 28 -6.24 14.52 -5.65
CA GLU A 28 -5.10 13.65 -5.96
C GLU A 28 -3.78 14.35 -5.62
N MET A 29 -3.03 13.78 -4.66
CA MET A 29 -1.66 14.21 -4.40
C MET A 29 -0.74 13.72 -5.52
N GLY A 30 -0.52 14.58 -6.50
CA GLY A 30 0.80 15.04 -6.94
C GLY A 30 1.79 14.09 -7.60
N ASP A 31 1.56 12.78 -7.75
CA ASP A 31 2.62 11.92 -8.33
C ASP A 31 2.37 11.49 -9.78
N PRO A 32 1.19 10.98 -10.20
CA PRO A 32 1.02 10.51 -11.59
C PRO A 32 0.50 11.58 -12.55
N ILE A 33 -0.31 12.53 -12.05
CA ILE A 33 -1.04 13.51 -12.88
C ILE A 33 -0.09 14.49 -13.59
N TYR A 34 0.99 14.92 -12.94
CA TYR A 34 1.95 15.84 -13.57
C TYR A 34 2.62 15.25 -14.82
N TRP A 35 2.82 13.93 -14.85
CA TRP A 35 3.35 13.24 -16.03
C TRP A 35 2.37 13.23 -17.20
N LEU A 36 1.06 13.29 -16.94
CA LEU A 36 0.06 13.24 -18.01
C LEU A 36 -0.24 14.62 -18.58
N HIS A 37 -0.18 15.69 -17.77
CA HIS A 37 -0.41 17.05 -18.26
C HIS A 37 0.64 17.55 -19.26
N SER A 38 1.84 16.99 -19.25
CA SER A 38 2.97 17.49 -20.02
C SER A 38 3.08 16.90 -21.44
N TYR A 39 2.19 15.98 -21.86
CA TYR A 39 2.34 15.32 -23.15
C TYR A 39 0.99 15.07 -23.88
N GLU A 40 0.73 15.83 -24.94
CA GLU A 40 -0.38 15.58 -25.90
C GLU A 40 -0.29 14.19 -26.58
N PHE A 41 0.89 13.55 -26.54
CA PHE A 41 1.13 12.15 -26.94
C PHE A 41 1.73 11.32 -25.80
N ALA A 42 1.28 11.55 -24.56
CA ALA A 42 1.76 10.88 -23.35
C ALA A 42 1.87 9.37 -23.54
N PHE A 43 0.87 8.75 -24.16
CA PHE A 43 0.82 7.30 -24.29
C PHE A 43 1.97 6.70 -25.13
N ILE A 44 2.21 7.20 -26.35
CA ILE A 44 3.28 6.68 -27.23
C ILE A 44 4.64 6.96 -26.58
N ARG A 45 4.81 8.16 -26.00
CA ARG A 45 6.04 8.50 -25.28
C ARG A 45 6.22 7.63 -24.04
N LEU A 46 5.20 7.37 -23.22
CA LEU A 46 5.29 6.48 -22.05
C LEU A 46 5.62 5.03 -22.43
N LEU A 47 5.15 4.56 -23.59
CA LEU A 47 5.52 3.24 -24.10
C LEU A 47 6.97 3.14 -24.59
N THR A 48 7.57 4.26 -25.00
CA THR A 48 8.85 4.28 -25.73
C THR A 48 9.96 5.09 -25.05
N SER A 49 9.64 5.91 -24.05
CA SER A 49 10.57 6.84 -23.41
C SER A 49 11.46 6.08 -22.46
N ARG A 50 12.76 6.08 -22.74
CA ARG A 50 13.78 5.56 -21.85
C ARG A 50 13.99 6.43 -20.62
N SER A 51 13.61 7.71 -20.62
CA SER A 51 13.93 8.66 -19.55
C SER A 51 13.11 8.51 -18.26
N ASN A 52 12.05 7.68 -18.24
CA ASN A 52 11.23 7.38 -17.06
C ASN A 52 11.41 5.92 -16.58
N THR A 53 12.67 5.46 -16.56
CA THR A 53 13.09 4.06 -16.35
C THR A 53 12.51 3.34 -15.13
N PHE A 54 12.04 4.05 -14.10
CA PHE A 54 11.56 3.40 -12.88
C PHE A 54 10.24 2.62 -13.04
N HIS A 55 9.39 2.96 -14.02
CA HIS A 55 8.01 2.44 -14.11
C HIS A 55 7.59 1.97 -15.51
N TYR A 56 8.14 0.85 -15.98
CA TYR A 56 7.62 0.20 -17.20
C TYR A 56 6.32 -0.59 -16.91
N HIS A 57 5.18 0.11 -16.94
CA HIS A 57 3.83 -0.42 -16.64
C HIS A 57 2.81 -0.01 -17.71
N PRO A 58 3.01 -0.40 -18.98
CA PRO A 58 2.26 0.16 -20.10
C PRO A 58 0.74 0.01 -19.97
N LEU A 59 0.26 -1.15 -19.49
CA LEU A 59 -1.18 -1.35 -19.28
C LEU A 59 -1.69 -0.63 -18.02
N GLY A 60 -0.85 -0.47 -17.00
CA GLY A 60 -1.19 0.32 -15.81
C GLY A 60 -1.39 1.79 -16.17
N ILE A 61 -0.53 2.33 -17.02
CA ILE A 61 -0.62 3.69 -17.56
C ILE A 61 -1.87 3.85 -18.43
N ILE A 62 -2.14 2.91 -19.36
CA ILE A 62 -3.38 2.96 -20.17
C ILE A 62 -4.60 3.01 -19.28
N TRP A 63 -4.63 2.16 -18.25
CA TRP A 63 -5.75 2.15 -17.32
C TRP A 63 -5.89 3.50 -16.62
N PHE A 64 -4.78 4.06 -16.12
CA PHE A 64 -4.80 5.36 -15.46
C PHE A 64 -5.26 6.49 -16.39
N CYS A 65 -4.89 6.45 -17.67
CA CYS A 65 -5.33 7.43 -18.68
C CYS A 65 -6.80 7.29 -19.09
N PHE A 66 -7.42 6.13 -18.86
CA PHE A 66 -8.78 5.88 -19.34
C PHE A 66 -9.83 6.80 -18.70
N PRO A 67 -9.89 6.97 -17.36
CA PRO A 67 -10.78 7.97 -16.76
C PRO A 67 -10.44 9.40 -17.21
N SER A 68 -9.15 9.74 -17.30
CA SER A 68 -8.73 11.11 -17.63
C SER A 68 -9.10 11.51 -19.06
N THR A 69 -9.06 10.57 -20.00
CA THR A 69 -9.46 10.81 -21.39
C THR A 69 -10.97 10.97 -21.56
N LEU A 70 -11.78 10.30 -20.74
CA LEU A 70 -13.24 10.36 -20.83
C LEU A 70 -13.85 11.50 -20.02
N PHE A 71 -13.27 11.81 -18.86
CA PHE A 71 -13.87 12.71 -17.87
C PHE A 71 -12.97 13.89 -17.48
N GLY A 72 -11.78 14.00 -18.08
CA GLY A 72 -10.76 14.94 -17.64
C GLY A 72 -10.08 14.52 -16.33
N PHE A 73 -9.19 15.36 -15.81
CA PHE A 73 -8.46 15.14 -14.56
C PHE A 73 -9.28 15.48 -13.31
N ASP A 74 -10.54 15.07 -13.28
CA ASP A 74 -11.40 15.24 -12.13
C ASP A 74 -11.17 14.08 -11.12
N PRO A 75 -10.69 14.37 -9.90
CA PRO A 75 -10.43 13.36 -8.87
C PRO A 75 -11.63 12.47 -8.57
N PHE A 76 -12.85 13.00 -8.72
CA PHE A 76 -14.07 12.23 -8.52
C PHE A 76 -14.11 10.98 -9.42
N TRP A 77 -13.77 11.14 -10.70
CA TRP A 77 -13.81 10.06 -11.69
C TRP A 77 -12.66 9.05 -11.53
N THR A 78 -11.49 9.50 -11.06
CA THR A 78 -10.42 8.57 -10.70
C THR A 78 -10.80 7.73 -9.48
N HIS A 79 -11.31 8.37 -8.42
CA HIS A 79 -11.68 7.67 -7.20
C HIS A 79 -12.88 6.74 -7.40
N ILE A 80 -13.90 7.13 -8.16
CA ILE A 80 -15.04 6.22 -8.44
C ILE A 80 -14.57 4.97 -9.19
N ASN A 81 -13.62 5.09 -10.13
CA ASN A 81 -13.02 3.96 -10.82
C ASN A 81 -12.29 3.02 -9.82
N SER A 82 -11.48 3.57 -8.91
CA SER A 82 -10.85 2.80 -7.82
C SER A 82 -11.87 2.08 -6.94
N LEU A 83 -12.99 2.74 -6.59
CA LEU A 83 -14.06 2.14 -5.78
C LEU A 83 -14.78 1.01 -6.51
N ILE A 84 -15.07 1.18 -7.80
CA ILE A 84 -15.67 0.12 -8.62
C ILE A 84 -14.76 -1.11 -8.63
N ILE A 85 -13.48 -0.93 -8.91
CA ILE A 85 -12.50 -2.03 -8.92
C ILE A 85 -12.40 -2.68 -7.55
N HIS A 86 -12.40 -1.89 -6.47
CA HIS A 86 -12.36 -2.44 -5.12
C HIS A 86 -13.60 -3.28 -4.80
N ALA A 87 -14.80 -2.82 -5.19
CA ALA A 87 -16.04 -3.55 -5.02
C ALA A 87 -16.03 -4.88 -5.79
N VAL A 88 -15.55 -4.86 -7.04
CA VAL A 88 -15.38 -6.09 -7.84
C VAL A 88 -14.37 -7.02 -7.17
N ASN A 89 -13.23 -6.51 -6.69
CA ASN A 89 -12.25 -7.29 -5.96
C ASN A 89 -12.88 -7.94 -4.71
N ALA A 90 -13.63 -7.20 -3.90
CA ALA A 90 -14.31 -7.75 -2.73
C ALA A 90 -15.29 -8.88 -3.10
N ILE A 91 -16.03 -8.74 -4.20
CA ILE A 91 -16.90 -9.80 -4.73
C ILE A 91 -16.07 -11.02 -5.16
N LEU A 92 -14.95 -10.83 -5.85
CA LEU A 92 -14.08 -11.92 -6.25
C LEU A 92 -13.43 -12.61 -5.05
N VAL A 93 -13.06 -11.86 -4.00
CA VAL A 93 -12.61 -12.41 -2.71
C VAL A 93 -13.73 -13.23 -2.07
N PHE A 94 -14.97 -12.76 -2.05
CA PHE A 94 -16.11 -13.54 -1.56
C PHE A 94 -16.26 -14.87 -2.32
N VAL A 95 -16.20 -14.84 -3.65
CA VAL A 95 -16.28 -16.05 -4.48
C VAL A 95 -15.12 -17.00 -4.18
N LEU A 96 -13.89 -16.49 -4.15
CA LEU A 96 -12.68 -17.29 -3.90
C LEU A 96 -12.68 -17.87 -2.48
N ALA A 97 -13.03 -17.07 -1.47
CA ALA A 97 -13.15 -17.53 -0.10
C ALA A 97 -14.24 -18.59 0.05
N GLY A 98 -15.37 -18.44 -0.65
CA GLY A 98 -16.44 -19.45 -0.67
C GLY A 98 -15.97 -20.80 -1.23
N LEU A 99 -15.07 -20.78 -2.22
CA LEU A 99 -14.45 -21.97 -2.78
C LEU A 99 -13.45 -22.62 -1.82
N LEU A 100 -12.66 -21.82 -1.10
CA LEU A 100 -11.59 -22.31 -0.22
C LEU A 100 -12.09 -22.72 1.17
N LEU A 101 -13.07 -22.00 1.71
CA LEU A 101 -13.59 -22.20 3.06
C LEU A 101 -14.83 -23.09 3.10
N GLU A 102 -15.51 -23.29 1.97
CA GLU A 102 -16.78 -24.04 1.86
C GLU A 102 -17.89 -23.56 2.80
N ASN A 103 -17.79 -22.32 3.25
CA ASN A 103 -18.73 -21.68 4.16
C ASN A 103 -18.95 -20.23 3.70
N LYS A 104 -20.20 -19.87 3.44
CA LYS A 104 -20.56 -18.59 2.79
C LYS A 104 -20.45 -17.44 3.77
N GLU A 105 -20.77 -17.67 5.03
CA GLU A 105 -20.71 -16.70 6.11
C GLU A 105 -19.24 -16.33 6.38
N LEU A 106 -18.35 -17.32 6.44
CA LEU A 106 -16.90 -17.07 6.55
C LEU A 106 -16.35 -16.38 5.31
N ALA A 107 -16.81 -16.76 4.12
CA ALA A 107 -16.41 -16.12 2.87
C ALA A 107 -16.83 -14.64 2.82
N PHE A 108 -18.04 -14.34 3.29
CA PHE A 108 -18.53 -12.97 3.38
C PHE A 108 -17.73 -12.17 4.42
N GLY A 109 -17.43 -12.77 5.58
CA GLY A 109 -16.54 -12.17 6.57
C GLY A 109 -15.13 -11.89 6.00
N ALA A 110 -14.59 -12.77 5.17
CA ALA A 110 -13.28 -12.57 4.53
C ALA A 110 -13.33 -11.43 3.52
N ALA A 111 -14.43 -11.31 2.74
CA ALA A 111 -14.64 -10.20 1.83
C ALA A 111 -14.78 -8.86 2.57
N ILE A 112 -15.49 -8.84 3.71
CA ILE A 112 -15.58 -7.64 4.57
C ILE A 112 -14.20 -7.27 5.11
N LEU A 113 -13.43 -8.23 5.64
CA LEU A 113 -12.08 -7.97 6.14
C LEU A 113 -11.14 -7.44 5.05
N PHE A 114 -11.23 -8.01 3.84
CA PHE A 114 -10.48 -7.52 2.69
C PHE A 114 -10.85 -6.08 2.34
N LEU A 115 -12.15 -5.78 2.33
CA LEU A 115 -12.71 -4.47 2.01
C LEU A 115 -12.34 -3.40 3.05
N THR A 116 -12.42 -3.75 4.33
CA THR A 116 -12.13 -2.86 5.45
C THR A 116 -10.77 -3.17 6.05
N GLY A 117 -9.78 -3.53 5.23
CA GLY A 117 -8.42 -3.73 5.71
C GLY A 117 -7.69 -2.40 5.89
N ILE A 118 -6.81 -2.30 6.88
CA ILE A 118 -6.05 -1.05 7.15
C ILE A 118 -5.13 -0.61 6.00
N TYR A 119 -4.83 -1.51 5.07
CA TYR A 119 -4.00 -1.29 3.89
C TYR A 119 -4.79 -0.76 2.68
N VAL A 120 -6.12 -0.74 2.76
CA VAL A 120 -7.00 -0.35 1.65
C VAL A 120 -6.98 1.16 1.36
N PRO A 121 -6.94 2.08 2.35
CA PRO A 121 -7.00 3.52 2.07
C PRO A 121 -5.91 4.00 1.11
N GLU A 122 -4.67 3.53 1.24
CA GLU A 122 -3.59 3.92 0.33
C GLU A 122 -3.81 3.39 -1.09
N THR A 123 -4.39 2.20 -1.26
CA THR A 123 -4.69 1.66 -2.59
C THR A 123 -5.86 2.38 -3.27
N ILE A 124 -6.85 2.84 -2.50
CA ILE A 124 -8.12 3.33 -3.02
C ILE A 124 -8.20 4.86 -3.09
N CYS A 125 -7.68 5.53 -2.06
CA CYS A 125 -7.75 6.99 -1.92
C CYS A 125 -6.56 7.70 -2.58
N TRP A 126 -5.56 6.96 -3.07
CA TRP A 126 -4.41 7.53 -3.75
C TRP A 126 -4.31 7.03 -5.20
N GLY A 127 -4.15 7.95 -6.15
CA GLY A 127 -4.03 7.62 -7.58
C GLY A 127 -2.87 6.67 -7.89
N GLY A 128 -1.75 6.79 -7.16
CA GLY A 128 -0.60 5.87 -7.28
C GLY A 128 -0.88 4.44 -6.74
N GLY A 129 -1.92 4.27 -5.92
CA GLY A 129 -2.38 2.97 -5.44
C GLY A 129 -3.09 2.15 -6.51
N PHE A 130 -3.60 2.82 -7.55
CA PHE A 130 -4.45 2.27 -8.60
C PHE A 130 -3.92 0.97 -9.26
N PRO A 131 -2.63 0.85 -9.65
CA PRO A 131 -2.11 -0.38 -10.24
C PRO A 131 -2.26 -1.61 -9.33
N ASN A 132 -2.16 -1.43 -8.00
CA ASN A 132 -2.29 -2.54 -7.04
C ASN A 132 -3.73 -3.09 -6.99
N ALA A 133 -4.75 -2.23 -7.14
CA ALA A 133 -6.13 -2.66 -7.26
C ALA A 133 -6.38 -3.42 -8.58
N GLY A 134 -5.83 -2.91 -9.68
CA GLY A 134 -5.92 -3.52 -11.01
C GLY A 134 -5.25 -4.89 -11.10
N ILE A 135 -4.02 -5.05 -10.60
CA ILE A 135 -3.38 -6.38 -10.59
C ILE A 135 -4.12 -7.37 -9.70
N THR A 136 -4.76 -6.92 -8.63
CA THR A 136 -5.54 -7.79 -7.74
C THR A 136 -6.80 -8.29 -8.44
N LEU A 137 -7.45 -7.43 -9.24
CA LEU A 137 -8.57 -7.81 -10.10
C LEU A 137 -8.16 -8.90 -11.09
N LEU A 138 -7.03 -8.71 -11.78
CA LEU A 138 -6.50 -9.69 -12.73
C LEU A 138 -6.09 -10.98 -12.02
N PHE A 139 -5.42 -10.90 -10.87
CA PHE A 139 -5.03 -12.04 -10.04
C PHE A 139 -6.23 -12.90 -9.65
N LEU A 140 -7.27 -12.30 -9.05
CA LEU A 140 -8.44 -13.04 -8.60
C LEU A 140 -9.20 -13.65 -9.78
N THR A 141 -9.31 -12.92 -10.89
CA THR A 141 -9.95 -13.42 -12.11
C THR A 141 -9.17 -14.59 -12.71
N CYS A 142 -7.84 -14.47 -12.83
CA CYS A 142 -6.95 -15.53 -13.26
C CYS A 142 -7.08 -16.77 -12.36
N PHE A 143 -7.13 -16.60 -11.03
CA PHE A 143 -7.31 -17.71 -10.10
C PHE A 143 -8.59 -18.49 -10.39
N LEU A 144 -9.72 -17.79 -10.56
CA LEU A 144 -11.01 -18.42 -10.84
C LEU A 144 -11.05 -19.09 -12.22
N LEU A 145 -10.42 -18.49 -13.24
CA LEU A 145 -10.30 -19.06 -14.58
C LEU A 145 -9.40 -20.30 -14.61
N LEU A 146 -8.27 -20.26 -13.91
CA LEU A 146 -7.37 -21.40 -13.75
C LEU A 146 -8.11 -22.57 -13.11
N ARG A 147 -8.80 -22.33 -11.98
CA ARG A 147 -9.64 -23.35 -11.35
C ARG A 147 -10.70 -23.87 -12.33
N ARG A 148 -11.42 -22.98 -13.02
CA ARG A 148 -12.43 -23.37 -14.01
C ARG A 148 -11.84 -24.24 -15.12
N SER A 149 -10.64 -23.93 -15.61
CA SER A 149 -9.97 -24.74 -16.64
C SER A 149 -9.64 -26.14 -16.15
N ILE A 150 -9.32 -26.31 -14.86
CA ILE A 150 -8.99 -27.61 -14.27
C ILE A 150 -10.27 -28.42 -14.08
N VAL A 151 -11.26 -27.83 -13.40
CA VAL A 151 -12.51 -28.52 -13.03
C VAL A 151 -13.34 -28.87 -14.27
N ARG A 152 -13.47 -27.94 -15.22
CA ARG A 152 -14.29 -28.12 -16.43
C ARG A 152 -13.49 -28.57 -17.65
N LYS A 153 -12.17 -28.79 -17.51
CA LYS A 153 -11.26 -29.09 -18.63
C LYS A 153 -11.40 -28.10 -19.80
N SER A 154 -11.64 -26.82 -19.49
CA SER A 154 -11.95 -25.78 -20.47
C SER A 154 -10.68 -25.12 -21.01
N THR A 155 -10.31 -25.44 -22.25
CA THR A 155 -9.17 -24.83 -22.94
C THR A 155 -9.32 -23.31 -23.06
N LEU A 156 -10.51 -22.82 -23.40
CA LEU A 156 -10.78 -21.38 -23.47
C LEU A 156 -10.48 -20.68 -22.13
N SER A 157 -10.88 -21.26 -21.00
CA SER A 157 -10.60 -20.68 -19.69
C SER A 157 -9.10 -20.60 -19.41
N LEU A 158 -8.33 -21.61 -19.86
CA LEU A 158 -6.87 -21.63 -19.72
C LEU A 158 -6.18 -20.58 -20.63
N VAL A 159 -6.69 -20.41 -21.86
CA VAL A 159 -6.19 -19.37 -22.78
C VAL A 159 -6.44 -17.99 -22.18
N VAL A 160 -7.68 -17.69 -21.77
CA VAL A 160 -8.03 -16.40 -21.14
C VAL A 160 -7.24 -16.17 -19.86
N TYR A 161 -7.02 -17.20 -19.03
CA TYR A 161 -6.14 -17.12 -17.86
C TYR A 161 -4.72 -16.67 -18.24
N ASN A 162 -4.09 -17.28 -19.25
CA ASN A 162 -2.73 -16.94 -19.65
C ASN A 162 -2.66 -15.53 -20.26
N THR A 163 -3.66 -15.13 -21.04
CA THR A 163 -3.75 -13.76 -21.59
C THR A 163 -3.88 -12.72 -20.48
N LEU A 164 -4.78 -12.93 -19.50
CA LEU A 164 -4.93 -12.00 -18.38
C LEU A 164 -3.72 -12.00 -17.44
N PHE A 165 -3.06 -13.16 -17.26
CA PHE A 165 -1.83 -13.24 -16.50
C PHE A 165 -0.71 -12.44 -17.17
N ALA A 166 -0.52 -12.61 -18.49
CA ALA A 166 0.43 -11.81 -19.25
C ALA A 166 0.11 -10.31 -19.13
N ALA A 167 -1.17 -9.92 -19.29
CA ALA A 167 -1.59 -8.53 -19.09
C ALA A 167 -1.25 -8.01 -17.68
N SER A 168 -1.42 -8.83 -16.64
CA SER A 168 -1.11 -8.42 -15.26
C SER A 168 0.37 -8.05 -15.06
N LEU A 169 1.29 -8.73 -15.75
CA LEU A 169 2.73 -8.40 -15.73
C LEU A 169 2.98 -6.99 -16.29
N PHE A 170 2.22 -6.58 -17.30
CA PHE A 170 2.31 -5.25 -17.91
C PHE A 170 1.51 -4.17 -17.16
N VAL A 171 0.65 -4.54 -16.21
CA VAL A 171 0.01 -3.60 -15.28
C VAL A 171 0.94 -3.28 -14.13
N PHE A 172 1.53 -4.31 -13.49
CA PHE A 172 2.51 -4.10 -12.44
C PHE A 172 3.43 -5.33 -12.28
N PRO A 173 4.73 -5.17 -12.01
CA PRO A 173 5.69 -6.27 -12.06
C PRO A 173 5.55 -7.26 -10.90
N THR A 174 5.02 -6.81 -9.77
CA THR A 174 4.75 -7.66 -8.60
C THR A 174 3.78 -8.81 -8.95
N ALA A 175 3.09 -8.74 -10.09
CA ALA A 175 2.26 -9.82 -10.60
C ALA A 175 3.02 -11.13 -10.87
N ILE A 176 4.35 -11.09 -11.01
CA ILE A 176 5.20 -12.29 -11.05
C ILE A 176 4.95 -13.18 -9.83
N ASN A 177 4.66 -12.57 -8.67
CA ASN A 177 4.44 -13.27 -7.41
C ASN A 177 3.19 -14.17 -7.45
N PHE A 178 2.24 -13.89 -8.34
CA PHE A 178 1.02 -14.69 -8.49
C PHE A 178 1.31 -16.09 -9.04
N LEU A 179 2.37 -16.26 -9.84
CA LEU A 179 2.77 -17.56 -10.37
C LEU A 179 3.08 -18.55 -9.24
N ALA A 180 3.74 -18.08 -8.18
CA ALA A 180 4.04 -18.90 -7.01
C ALA A 180 2.76 -19.30 -6.26
N VAL A 181 1.79 -18.39 -6.13
CA VAL A 181 0.48 -18.69 -5.51
C VAL A 181 -0.31 -19.71 -6.33
N TYR A 182 -0.33 -19.59 -7.66
CA TYR A 182 -0.97 -20.58 -8.52
C TYR A 182 -0.29 -21.93 -8.42
N ALA A 183 1.05 -21.98 -8.41
CA ALA A 183 1.79 -23.22 -8.23
C ALA A 183 1.45 -23.90 -6.89
N LEU A 184 1.41 -23.12 -5.80
CA LEU A 184 0.97 -23.60 -4.50
C LEU A 184 -0.47 -24.12 -4.54
N TYR A 185 -1.39 -23.40 -5.18
CA TYR A 185 -2.77 -23.86 -5.33
C TYR A 185 -2.82 -25.22 -6.00
N LEU A 186 -2.14 -25.40 -7.15
CA LEU A 186 -2.14 -26.66 -7.89
C LEU A 186 -1.48 -27.82 -7.13
N LEU A 187 -0.43 -27.55 -6.33
CA LEU A 187 0.23 -28.55 -5.51
C LEU A 187 -0.62 -29.03 -4.32
N PHE A 188 -1.46 -28.15 -3.77
CA PHE A 188 -2.27 -28.41 -2.59
C PHE A 188 -3.76 -28.64 -2.90
N ASP A 189 -4.19 -28.50 -4.16
CA ASP A 189 -5.59 -28.69 -4.57
C ASP A 189 -6.05 -30.13 -4.27
N PRO A 190 -7.02 -30.33 -3.35
CA PRO A 190 -7.51 -31.66 -3.03
C PRO A 190 -8.13 -32.35 -4.25
N GLU A 191 -8.77 -31.62 -5.16
CA GLU A 191 -9.39 -32.19 -6.36
C GLU A 191 -8.33 -32.78 -7.32
N MET A 192 -7.09 -32.28 -7.26
CA MET A 192 -5.98 -32.82 -8.05
C MET A 192 -5.10 -33.82 -7.29
N ALA A 193 -5.06 -33.73 -5.95
CA ALA A 193 -4.18 -34.56 -5.13
C ALA A 193 -4.64 -36.02 -5.01
N PHE A 194 -5.93 -36.29 -5.16
CA PHE A 194 -6.47 -37.64 -5.18
C PHE A 194 -6.69 -38.07 -6.64
N GLY A 195 -5.71 -38.79 -7.21
CA GLY A 195 -5.94 -39.53 -8.46
C GLY A 195 -7.05 -40.57 -8.27
N SER A 196 -7.51 -41.18 -9.37
CA SER A 196 -8.56 -42.22 -9.36
C SER A 196 -8.26 -43.41 -8.43
N GLY A 197 -7.00 -43.61 -8.03
CA GLY A 197 -6.56 -44.66 -7.10
C GLY A 197 -6.40 -44.26 -5.63
N GLY A 198 -6.83 -43.06 -5.20
CA GLY A 198 -6.80 -42.63 -3.78
C GLY A 198 -5.40 -42.41 -3.16
N GLN A 199 -4.32 -42.85 -3.80
CA GLN A 199 -2.95 -42.59 -3.37
C GLN A 199 -2.46 -41.23 -3.85
N ARG A 200 -1.89 -40.47 -2.91
CA ARG A 200 -1.34 -39.13 -3.15
C ARG A 200 0.10 -39.25 -3.69
N SER A 201 0.30 -39.00 -4.98
CA SER A 201 1.63 -38.95 -5.58
C SER A 201 2.08 -37.49 -5.77
N TYR A 202 3.03 -37.04 -4.93
CA TYR A 202 3.56 -35.67 -5.04
C TYR A 202 4.31 -35.43 -6.36
N ARG A 203 5.00 -36.45 -6.88
CA ARG A 203 5.79 -36.36 -8.11
C ARG A 203 4.90 -36.12 -9.34
N SER A 204 3.74 -36.77 -9.42
CA SER A 204 2.79 -36.55 -10.52
C SER A 204 2.16 -35.16 -10.45
N ASN A 205 1.85 -34.67 -9.24
CA ASN A 205 1.31 -33.32 -9.04
C ASN A 205 2.30 -32.23 -9.49
N PHE A 206 3.59 -32.38 -9.20
CA PHE A 206 4.60 -31.43 -9.63
C PHE A 206 4.72 -31.34 -11.16
N SER A 207 4.83 -32.49 -11.85
CA SER A 207 4.89 -32.52 -13.32
C SER A 207 3.64 -31.92 -13.97
N ARG A 208 2.46 -32.21 -13.41
CA ARG A 208 1.20 -31.62 -13.89
C ARG A 208 1.13 -30.12 -13.64
N THR A 209 1.57 -29.65 -12.48
CA THR A 209 1.66 -28.23 -12.13
C THR A 209 2.56 -27.50 -13.12
N ALA A 210 3.76 -28.02 -13.36
CA ALA A 210 4.68 -27.47 -14.36
C ALA A 210 4.06 -27.41 -15.77
N ARG A 211 3.33 -28.47 -16.18
CA ARG A 211 2.63 -28.51 -17.47
C ARG A 211 1.43 -27.57 -17.56
N ILE A 212 0.81 -27.18 -16.46
CA ILE A 212 -0.28 -26.18 -16.49
C ILE A 212 0.30 -24.76 -16.54
N LEU A 213 1.40 -24.52 -15.84
CA LEU A 213 1.96 -23.18 -15.64
C LEU A 213 3.12 -22.80 -16.58
N TRP A 214 3.60 -23.70 -17.45
CA TRP A 214 4.75 -23.38 -18.32
C TRP A 214 4.51 -22.17 -19.22
N VAL A 215 3.29 -21.96 -19.75
CA VAL A 215 2.97 -20.77 -20.55
C VAL A 215 3.09 -19.50 -19.71
N SER A 216 2.56 -19.51 -18.49
CA SER A 216 2.70 -18.37 -17.56
C SER A 216 4.15 -18.11 -17.19
N ALA A 217 4.96 -19.17 -16.99
CA ALA A 217 6.38 -19.04 -16.74
C ALA A 217 7.13 -18.43 -17.95
N LEU A 218 6.77 -18.83 -19.18
CA LEU A 218 7.28 -18.19 -20.39
C LEU A 218 6.86 -16.72 -20.49
N CYS A 219 5.64 -16.36 -20.11
CA CYS A 219 5.20 -14.96 -20.05
C CYS A 219 6.05 -14.15 -19.08
N VAL A 220 6.41 -14.70 -17.91
CA VAL A 220 7.33 -14.05 -16.96
C VAL A 220 8.70 -13.85 -17.58
N LEU A 221 9.28 -14.89 -18.19
CA LEU A 221 10.59 -14.78 -18.84
C LEU A 221 10.58 -13.73 -19.96
N PHE A 222 9.56 -13.76 -20.81
CA PHE A 222 9.38 -12.79 -21.89
C PHE A 222 9.23 -11.36 -21.37
N PHE A 223 8.42 -11.16 -20.34
CA PHE A 223 8.26 -9.86 -19.67
C PHE A 223 9.60 -9.36 -19.10
N LEU A 224 10.37 -10.22 -18.42
CA LEU A 224 11.67 -9.86 -17.87
C LEU A 224 12.67 -9.47 -18.98
N VAL A 225 12.66 -10.18 -20.10
CA VAL A 225 13.49 -9.86 -21.28
C VAL A 225 13.11 -8.49 -21.84
N ILE A 226 11.83 -8.26 -22.14
CA ILE A 226 11.35 -6.95 -22.63
C ILE A 226 11.74 -5.84 -21.66
N ARG A 227 11.47 -6.05 -20.36
CA ARG A 227 11.78 -5.06 -19.34
C ARG A 227 13.28 -4.78 -19.28
N SER A 228 14.15 -5.79 -19.40
CA SER A 228 15.60 -5.61 -19.40
C SER A 228 16.12 -4.79 -20.59
N PHE A 229 15.44 -4.89 -21.75
CA PHE A 229 15.78 -4.10 -22.93
C PHE A 229 15.27 -2.65 -22.86
N LEU A 230 14.09 -2.44 -22.28
CA LEU A 230 13.43 -1.12 -22.25
C LEU A 230 13.83 -0.27 -21.05
N VAL A 231 14.10 -0.91 -19.91
CA VAL A 231 14.52 -0.26 -18.68
C VAL A 231 16.05 -0.29 -18.63
N GLU A 232 16.67 0.67 -19.30
CA GLU A 232 18.13 0.81 -19.43
C GLU A 232 18.77 0.89 -18.04
N ARG A 233 19.51 -0.17 -17.65
CA ARG A 233 20.20 -0.33 -16.34
C ARG A 233 19.54 0.44 -15.20
N ALA A 234 18.21 0.32 -15.02
CA ALA A 234 17.62 0.85 -13.80
C ALA A 234 18.39 0.19 -12.66
N THR A 235 18.82 1.05 -11.76
CA THR A 235 19.48 0.77 -10.50
C THR A 235 18.63 -0.16 -9.64
N TYR A 236 18.45 -1.41 -10.09
CA TYR A 236 18.46 -2.50 -9.15
C TYR A 236 19.85 -2.42 -8.57
N HIS A 237 19.96 -1.72 -7.43
CA HIS A 237 21.06 -1.97 -6.50
C HIS A 237 21.18 -3.48 -6.49
N THR A 238 22.30 -3.99 -6.99
CA THR A 238 22.53 -5.42 -7.12
C THR A 238 22.37 -5.98 -5.73
N LEU A 239 21.17 -6.50 -5.45
CA LEU A 239 20.84 -7.08 -4.17
C LEU A 239 21.77 -8.27 -4.06
N ASN A 240 22.81 -8.15 -3.25
CA ASN A 240 23.67 -9.27 -2.96
C ASN A 240 22.90 -10.13 -1.95
N PRO A 241 22.30 -11.27 -2.35
CA PRO A 241 21.48 -12.08 -1.45
C PRO A 241 22.30 -12.65 -0.29
N LEU A 242 23.63 -12.60 -0.39
CA LEU A 242 24.56 -13.06 0.64
C LEU A 242 24.99 -11.96 1.61
N GLU A 243 24.61 -10.70 1.37
CA GLU A 243 24.91 -9.63 2.32
C GLU A 243 24.05 -9.78 3.59
N PRO A 244 24.62 -9.95 4.79
CA PRO A 244 23.85 -10.16 6.02
C PRO A 244 22.83 -9.04 6.32
N GLY A 245 23.14 -7.81 5.89
CA GLY A 245 22.23 -6.66 5.96
C GLY A 245 20.95 -6.86 5.13
N MET A 246 21.03 -7.55 3.99
CA MET A 246 19.88 -7.84 3.15
C MET A 246 18.98 -8.89 3.80
N VAL A 247 19.54 -9.99 4.31
CA VAL A 247 18.74 -11.06 4.96
C VAL A 247 18.00 -10.50 6.16
N SER A 248 18.70 -9.76 7.03
CA SER A 248 18.07 -9.09 8.18
C SER A 248 17.02 -8.05 7.73
N GLY A 249 17.28 -7.27 6.69
CA GLY A 249 16.32 -6.33 6.10
C GLY A 249 15.05 -7.02 5.57
N VAL A 250 15.19 -8.12 4.83
CA VAL A 250 14.04 -8.92 4.34
C VAL A 250 13.23 -9.47 5.51
N ILE A 251 13.87 -10.01 6.54
CA ILE A 251 13.19 -10.51 7.74
C ILE A 251 12.39 -9.39 8.43
N VAL A 252 13.00 -8.22 8.64
CA VAL A 252 12.33 -7.06 9.24
C VAL A 252 11.13 -6.62 8.38
N ARG A 253 11.30 -6.57 7.06
CA ARG A 253 10.21 -6.24 6.12
C ARG A 253 9.09 -7.28 6.17
N MET A 254 9.40 -8.57 6.22
CA MET A 254 8.40 -9.63 6.38
C MET A 254 7.61 -9.46 7.68
N PHE A 255 8.28 -9.17 8.80
CA PHE A 255 7.58 -8.91 10.06
C PHE A 255 6.68 -7.69 9.99
N ARG A 256 7.14 -6.60 9.36
CA ARG A 256 6.32 -5.41 9.13
C ARG A 256 5.11 -5.71 8.25
N ALA A 257 5.26 -6.53 7.21
CA ALA A 257 4.15 -6.95 6.35
C ALA A 257 3.14 -7.81 7.11
N LEU A 258 3.60 -8.74 7.94
CA LEU A 258 2.75 -9.58 8.80
C LEU A 258 1.99 -8.74 9.83
N ASP A 259 2.66 -7.75 10.42
CA ASP A 259 2.05 -6.77 11.32
C ASP A 259 0.91 -6.04 10.60
N ILE A 260 1.18 -5.46 9.43
CA ILE A 260 0.14 -4.73 8.68
C ILE A 260 -1.03 -5.65 8.25
N LEU A 261 -0.77 -6.92 7.90
CA LEU A 261 -1.77 -7.82 7.34
C LEU A 261 -2.61 -8.58 8.37
N LEU A 262 -2.00 -9.10 9.43
CA LEU A 262 -2.63 -10.09 10.32
C LEU A 262 -2.90 -9.54 11.71
N ILE A 263 -2.07 -8.60 12.17
CA ILE A 263 -2.10 -8.10 13.53
C ILE A 263 -1.82 -6.61 13.42
N PRO A 264 -2.82 -5.77 13.07
CA PRO A 264 -2.57 -4.34 13.04
C PRO A 264 -2.03 -4.00 14.44
N SER A 265 -0.74 -3.67 14.54
CA SER A 265 -0.11 -3.35 15.82
C SER A 265 -0.95 -2.31 16.53
N GLU A 266 -1.45 -1.34 15.77
CA GLU A 266 -2.43 -0.34 16.17
C GLU A 266 -3.70 -0.89 16.84
N PHE A 267 -4.19 -2.06 16.44
CA PHE A 267 -5.27 -2.76 17.12
C PHE A 267 -4.83 -3.25 18.50
N ILE A 268 -3.71 -3.99 18.61
CA ILE A 268 -3.19 -4.44 19.91
C ILE A 268 -2.89 -3.23 20.81
N ARG A 269 -2.33 -2.16 20.22
CA ARG A 269 -2.05 -0.89 20.88
C ARG A 269 -3.28 -0.26 21.50
N ALA A 270 -4.45 -0.38 20.86
CA ALA A 270 -5.70 0.14 21.40
C ALA A 270 -6.20 -0.61 22.66
N PHE A 271 -5.75 -1.84 22.91
CA PHE A 271 -6.18 -2.64 24.06
C PHE A 271 -5.12 -2.78 25.17
N MET A 272 -3.87 -2.36 24.92
CA MET A 272 -2.80 -2.44 25.91
C MET A 272 -2.66 -1.12 26.70
N PRO A 273 -2.57 -1.16 28.04
CA PRO A 273 -2.29 0.03 28.85
C PRO A 273 -0.99 0.70 28.41
N GLY A 274 -0.97 2.04 28.34
CA GLY A 274 0.13 2.84 27.76
C GLY A 274 1.53 2.56 28.32
N GLY A 275 1.64 1.97 29.53
CA GLY A 275 2.93 1.62 30.15
C GLY A 275 3.61 0.36 29.58
N ILE A 276 2.86 -0.60 29.00
CA ILE A 276 3.43 -1.85 28.46
C ILE A 276 3.99 -1.64 27.04
N MET A 277 3.54 -0.57 26.40
CA MET A 277 3.77 -0.25 24.99
C MET A 277 5.10 0.44 24.71
N SER A 278 5.78 0.93 25.74
CA SER A 278 7.12 1.53 25.66
C SER A 278 8.22 0.49 25.49
N MET A 279 7.89 -0.81 25.44
CA MET A 279 8.84 -1.90 25.22
C MET A 279 8.70 -2.49 23.81
N PRO A 280 9.33 -1.89 22.77
CA PRO A 280 9.36 -2.42 21.40
C PRO A 280 9.71 -3.91 21.33
N ARG A 281 10.57 -4.38 22.25
CA ARG A 281 10.99 -5.78 22.35
C ARG A 281 9.83 -6.71 22.71
N VAL A 282 9.06 -6.41 23.76
CA VAL A 282 7.93 -7.24 24.21
C VAL A 282 6.90 -7.37 23.09
N TYR A 283 6.61 -6.26 22.41
CA TYR A 283 5.72 -6.24 21.25
C TYR A 283 6.23 -7.17 20.14
N SER A 284 7.47 -6.96 19.66
CA SER A 284 8.05 -7.77 18.59
C SER A 284 8.09 -9.26 18.95
N THR A 285 8.45 -9.61 20.19
CA THR A 285 8.50 -11.00 20.66
C THR A 285 7.11 -11.63 20.69
N SER A 286 6.10 -10.92 21.19
CA SER A 286 4.71 -11.43 21.23
C SER A 286 4.14 -11.65 19.81
N ALA A 287 4.40 -10.72 18.89
CA ALA A 287 3.99 -10.85 17.49
C ALA A 287 4.67 -12.06 16.82
N VAL A 288 5.99 -12.23 17.02
CA VAL A 288 6.75 -13.38 16.52
C VAL A 288 6.17 -14.69 17.06
N ILE A 289 5.91 -14.78 18.37
CA ILE A 289 5.36 -15.99 19.00
C ILE A 289 3.96 -16.29 18.45
N PHE A 290 3.09 -15.28 18.34
CA PHE A 290 1.76 -15.45 17.79
C PHE A 290 1.80 -15.93 16.34
N LEU A 291 2.65 -15.31 15.51
CA LEU A 291 2.83 -15.67 14.11
C LEU A 291 3.40 -17.08 13.95
N ALA A 292 4.45 -17.41 14.69
CA ALA A 292 5.03 -18.74 14.70
C ALA A 292 4.00 -19.79 15.17
N GLY A 293 3.23 -19.48 16.20
CA GLY A 293 2.15 -20.33 16.70
C GLY A 293 1.08 -20.55 15.63
N LEU A 294 0.61 -19.48 14.98
CA LEU A 294 -0.39 -19.56 13.91
C LEU A 294 0.13 -20.40 12.73
N ILE A 295 1.37 -20.16 12.29
CA ILE A 295 2.01 -20.91 11.20
C ILE A 295 2.17 -22.38 11.58
N VAL A 296 2.67 -22.69 12.78
CA VAL A 296 2.87 -24.07 13.25
C VAL A 296 1.52 -24.79 13.33
N ILE A 297 0.50 -24.19 13.95
CA ILE A 297 -0.84 -24.78 14.07
C ILE A 297 -1.45 -25.01 12.68
N MET A 298 -1.22 -24.10 11.74
CA MET A 298 -1.79 -24.20 10.40
C MET A 298 -0.96 -25.04 9.43
N LEU A 299 0.27 -25.42 9.75
CA LEU A 299 1.07 -26.35 8.95
C LEU A 299 1.06 -27.78 9.52
N PHE A 300 1.05 -27.93 10.84
CA PHE A 300 1.03 -29.23 11.51
C PHE A 300 -0.42 -29.70 11.74
N LYS A 301 -0.76 -30.88 11.20
CA LYS A 301 -2.10 -31.54 11.29
C LYS A 301 -3.27 -30.83 10.60
N SER A 302 -3.01 -29.80 9.80
CA SER A 302 -4.07 -29.07 9.10
C SER A 302 -4.48 -29.73 7.76
N SER A 303 -5.63 -29.31 7.22
CA SER A 303 -6.09 -29.75 5.90
C SER A 303 -5.18 -29.22 4.79
N ALA A 304 -5.22 -29.82 3.59
CA ALA A 304 -4.45 -29.32 2.45
C ALA A 304 -4.80 -27.86 2.09
N ARG A 305 -6.07 -27.46 2.25
CA ARG A 305 -6.52 -26.09 2.04
C ARG A 305 -5.94 -25.12 3.08
N ASP A 306 -5.91 -25.50 4.35
CA ASP A 306 -5.34 -24.66 5.40
C ASP A 306 -3.83 -24.42 5.14
N ARG A 307 -3.10 -25.47 4.72
CA ARG A 307 -1.69 -25.34 4.29
C ARG A 307 -1.54 -24.41 3.10
N PHE A 308 -2.37 -24.57 2.08
CA PHE A 308 -2.36 -23.69 0.91
C PHE A 308 -2.56 -22.22 1.29
N ILE A 309 -3.61 -21.91 2.07
CA ILE A 309 -3.93 -20.53 2.47
C ILE A 309 -2.78 -19.93 3.29
N SER A 310 -2.18 -20.72 4.19
CA SER A 310 -1.03 -20.27 4.98
C SER A 310 0.19 -19.99 4.11
N LEU A 311 0.53 -20.92 3.21
CA LEU A 311 1.67 -20.77 2.30
C LEU A 311 1.46 -19.62 1.31
N TRP A 312 0.23 -19.38 0.84
CA TRP A 312 -0.09 -18.22 0.01
C TRP A 312 0.31 -16.92 0.73
N VAL A 313 -0.15 -16.71 1.97
CA VAL A 313 0.17 -15.49 2.74
C VAL A 313 1.68 -15.36 2.93
N LEU A 314 2.35 -16.42 3.36
CA LEU A 314 3.79 -16.41 3.60
C LEU A 314 4.60 -16.14 2.34
N THR A 315 4.24 -16.77 1.22
CA THR A 315 4.93 -16.57 -0.06
C THR A 315 4.76 -15.16 -0.58
N GLN A 316 3.55 -14.58 -0.51
CA GLN A 316 3.33 -13.20 -0.95
C GLN A 316 4.09 -12.20 -0.07
N ILE A 317 4.09 -12.38 1.24
CA ILE A 317 4.82 -11.52 2.16
C ILE A 317 6.33 -11.60 1.92
N PHE A 318 6.86 -12.81 1.75
CA PHE A 318 8.27 -13.02 1.43
C PHE A 318 8.65 -12.29 0.14
N LEU A 319 7.87 -12.47 -0.92
CA LEU A 319 8.16 -11.87 -2.22
C LEU A 319 8.08 -10.33 -2.18
N ILE A 320 7.07 -9.77 -1.51
CA ILE A 320 6.94 -8.31 -1.31
C ILE A 320 8.13 -7.78 -0.51
N ALA A 321 8.55 -8.48 0.55
CA ALA A 321 9.68 -8.09 1.39
C ALA A 321 11.04 -8.19 0.68
N VAL A 322 11.14 -8.98 -0.38
CA VAL A 322 12.33 -9.03 -1.26
C VAL A 322 12.30 -7.88 -2.27
N GLU A 323 11.14 -7.60 -2.86
CA GLU A 323 10.99 -6.68 -3.99
C GLU A 323 11.05 -5.20 -3.59
N THR A 324 10.42 -4.82 -2.48
CA THR A 324 10.18 -3.40 -2.17
C THR A 324 10.13 -3.13 -0.67
N ASP A 325 10.13 -1.84 -0.31
CA ASP A 325 9.76 -1.44 1.02
C ASP A 325 8.27 -1.67 1.23
N VAL A 326 7.95 -2.20 2.41
CA VAL A 326 6.60 -2.67 2.74
C VAL A 326 5.68 -1.49 3.01
N GLY A 327 5.22 -0.86 1.92
CA GLY A 327 4.10 0.06 1.89
C GLY A 327 2.78 -0.70 1.91
N SER A 328 1.75 -0.10 2.50
CA SER A 328 0.45 -0.78 2.68
C SER A 328 -0.22 -1.11 1.34
N ARG A 329 -0.01 -0.25 0.33
CA ARG A 329 -0.45 -0.49 -1.06
C ARG A 329 0.07 -1.78 -1.69
N HIS A 330 1.29 -2.21 -1.36
CA HIS A 330 1.90 -3.42 -1.94
C HIS A 330 1.31 -4.70 -1.35
N LEU A 331 0.68 -4.60 -0.17
CA LEU A 331 0.06 -5.71 0.53
C LEU A 331 -1.37 -5.99 0.06
N TYR A 332 -1.92 -5.16 -0.83
CA TYR A 332 -3.32 -5.26 -1.23
C TYR A 332 -3.69 -6.63 -1.83
N ALA A 333 -2.87 -7.19 -2.73
CA ALA A 333 -3.11 -8.54 -3.27
C ALA A 333 -2.92 -9.63 -2.19
N ALA A 334 -1.84 -9.53 -1.41
CA ALA A 334 -1.50 -10.45 -0.31
C ALA A 334 -2.62 -10.51 0.75
N SER A 335 -3.32 -9.39 0.94
CA SER A 335 -4.39 -9.26 1.90
C SER A 335 -5.60 -10.15 1.62
N THR A 336 -5.80 -10.58 0.36
CA THR A 336 -6.83 -11.57 0.06
C THR A 336 -6.55 -12.87 0.82
N GLY A 337 -5.32 -13.37 0.72
CA GLY A 337 -4.91 -14.57 1.45
C GLY A 337 -5.01 -14.37 2.95
N ALA A 338 -4.60 -13.20 3.45
CA ALA A 338 -4.62 -12.86 4.87
C ALA A 338 -6.05 -12.82 5.42
N ALA A 339 -7.01 -12.20 4.72
CA ALA A 339 -8.40 -12.14 5.13
C ALA A 339 -9.05 -13.53 5.19
N ILE A 340 -8.76 -14.39 4.20
CA ILE A 340 -9.24 -15.78 4.17
C ILE A 340 -8.61 -16.59 5.31
N LEU A 341 -7.29 -16.43 5.53
CA LEU A 341 -6.55 -17.07 6.61
C LEU A 341 -7.12 -16.70 7.98
N PHE A 342 -7.35 -15.41 8.21
CA PHE A 342 -7.87 -14.88 9.45
C PHE A 342 -9.27 -15.44 9.75
N MET A 343 -10.20 -15.41 8.79
CA MET A 343 -11.54 -15.97 8.99
C MET A 343 -11.50 -17.47 9.27
N ARG A 344 -10.60 -18.20 8.61
CA ARG A 344 -10.42 -19.64 8.85
C ARG A 344 -9.87 -19.91 10.24
N ALA A 345 -8.86 -19.17 10.66
CA ALA A 345 -8.26 -19.27 11.99
C ALA A 345 -9.29 -18.94 13.08
N LEU A 346 -10.05 -17.86 12.90
CA LEU A 346 -11.09 -17.43 13.82
C LEU A 346 -12.20 -18.48 13.95
N HIS A 347 -12.66 -19.05 12.84
CA HIS A 347 -13.64 -20.13 12.88
C HIS A 347 -13.16 -21.35 13.66
N LYS A 348 -11.90 -21.77 13.44
CA LYS A 348 -11.30 -22.89 14.19
C LYS A 348 -11.13 -22.57 15.68
N ALA A 349 -10.70 -21.35 16.01
CA ALA A 349 -10.55 -20.91 17.39
C ALA A 349 -11.90 -20.95 18.13
N ILE A 350 -12.95 -20.42 17.51
CA ILE A 350 -14.32 -20.47 18.07
C ILE A 350 -14.79 -21.91 18.22
N GLY A 351 -14.57 -22.77 17.22
CA GLY A 351 -14.91 -24.20 17.31
C GLY A 351 -14.16 -24.92 18.43
N GLY A 352 -12.88 -24.60 18.63
CA GLY A 352 -12.05 -25.15 19.72
C GLY A 352 -12.53 -24.68 21.10
N VAL A 353 -12.82 -23.39 21.26
CA VAL A 353 -13.40 -22.85 22.50
C VAL A 353 -14.77 -23.46 22.77
N ALA A 354 -15.63 -23.58 21.76
CA ALA A 354 -16.94 -24.19 21.90
C ALA A 354 -16.84 -25.67 22.33
N ALA A 355 -15.91 -26.43 21.75
CA ALA A 355 -15.68 -27.82 22.12
C ALA A 355 -15.12 -27.95 23.55
N PHE A 356 -14.18 -27.09 23.92
CA PHE A 356 -13.65 -27.02 25.29
C PHE A 356 -14.74 -26.68 26.31
N VAL A 357 -15.54 -25.65 26.03
CA VAL A 357 -16.68 -25.25 26.86
C VAL A 357 -17.73 -26.36 26.91
N GLU A 358 -18.01 -27.05 25.82
CA GLU A 358 -18.93 -28.19 25.82
C GLU A 358 -18.40 -29.36 26.65
N GLN A 359 -17.09 -29.62 26.63
CA GLN A 359 -16.45 -30.64 27.47
C GLN A 359 -16.53 -30.28 28.96
N GLU A 360 -16.18 -29.05 29.33
CA GLU A 360 -16.28 -28.53 30.70
C GLU A 360 -17.75 -28.49 31.19
N LEU A 361 -18.68 -28.07 30.33
CA LEU A 361 -20.10 -28.03 30.64
C LEU A 361 -20.72 -29.43 30.73
N GLN A 362 -20.25 -30.39 29.94
CA GLN A 362 -20.66 -31.79 30.08
C GLN A 362 -20.19 -32.38 31.41
N GLN A 363 -19.05 -31.90 31.93
CA GLN A 363 -18.57 -32.25 33.26
C GLN A 363 -19.34 -31.54 34.39
N HIS A 364 -19.91 -30.34 34.14
CA HIS A 364 -20.41 -29.48 35.22
C HIS A 364 -21.89 -29.07 35.18
N SER A 365 -22.66 -29.25 34.10
CA SER A 365 -24.08 -28.87 34.11
C SER A 365 -25.00 -29.73 33.22
N SER A 366 -26.07 -30.26 33.83
CA SER A 366 -27.17 -30.94 33.12
C SER A 366 -28.11 -29.97 32.38
N LEU A 367 -28.07 -28.67 32.74
CA LEU A 367 -28.99 -27.63 32.22
C LEU A 367 -28.67 -27.18 30.79
N LEU A 368 -27.40 -27.15 30.39
CA LEU A 368 -27.00 -26.59 29.09
C LEU A 368 -27.15 -27.55 27.90
N LYS A 369 -27.41 -28.84 28.15
CA LYS A 369 -27.82 -29.81 27.11
C LYS A 369 -29.12 -29.40 26.38
N ARG A 370 -29.87 -28.43 26.92
CA ARG A 370 -31.15 -27.97 26.35
C ARG A 370 -31.03 -26.84 25.33
N LEU A 371 -29.86 -26.22 25.13
CA LEU A 371 -29.74 -25.15 24.13
C LEU A 371 -29.69 -25.72 22.69
N PRO A 372 -30.61 -25.28 21.80
CA PRO A 372 -30.64 -25.76 20.42
C PRO A 372 -29.40 -25.32 19.63
N ALA A 373 -28.93 -26.19 18.73
CA ALA A 373 -27.71 -25.98 17.93
C ALA A 373 -27.68 -24.62 17.19
N SER A 374 -28.84 -24.15 16.73
CA SER A 374 -28.99 -22.84 16.09
C SER A 374 -28.61 -21.65 16.98
N THR A 375 -28.72 -21.79 18.31
CA THR A 375 -28.33 -20.73 19.25
C THR A 375 -26.81 -20.66 19.39
N ARG A 376 -26.11 -21.80 19.32
CA ARG A 376 -24.64 -21.84 19.31
C ARG A 376 -24.06 -21.18 18.05
N GLU A 377 -24.69 -21.41 16.90
CA GLU A 377 -24.33 -20.73 15.65
C GLU A 377 -24.56 -19.22 15.72
N ARG A 378 -25.66 -18.76 16.34
CA ARG A 378 -25.94 -17.32 16.51
C ARG A 378 -24.94 -16.63 17.45
N CYS A 379 -24.56 -17.28 18.55
CA CYS A 379 -23.52 -16.74 19.44
C CYS A 379 -22.18 -16.62 18.72
N THR A 380 -21.82 -17.62 17.91
CA THR A 380 -20.63 -17.58 17.05
C THR A 380 -20.69 -16.40 16.08
N LEU A 381 -21.84 -16.18 15.42
CA LEU A 381 -22.05 -15.07 14.50
C LEU A 381 -21.94 -13.71 15.21
N LEU A 382 -22.51 -13.56 16.40
CA LEU A 382 -22.43 -12.31 17.18
C LEU A 382 -21.00 -12.01 17.64
N LEU A 383 -20.24 -13.03 18.03
CA LEU A 383 -18.82 -12.90 18.39
C LEU A 383 -17.97 -12.51 17.17
N LEU A 384 -18.24 -13.13 16.01
CA LEU A 384 -17.65 -12.75 14.72
C LEU A 384 -17.96 -11.30 14.36
N LEU A 385 -19.22 -10.86 14.49
CA LEU A 385 -19.64 -9.49 14.22
C LEU A 385 -18.96 -8.48 15.16
N GLY A 386 -18.79 -8.82 16.44
CA GLY A 386 -18.08 -7.99 17.42
C GLY A 386 -16.59 -7.81 17.06
N ILE A 387 -15.91 -8.89 16.67
CA ILE A 387 -14.50 -8.85 16.25
C ILE A 387 -14.35 -8.08 14.93
N LEU A 388 -15.26 -8.28 13.98
CA LEU A 388 -15.26 -7.56 12.69
C LEU A 388 -15.57 -6.07 12.83
N PHE A 389 -16.31 -5.65 13.87
CA PHE A 389 -16.68 -4.25 14.07
C PHE A 389 -15.46 -3.35 14.34
N VAL A 390 -14.41 -3.90 14.93
CA VAL A 390 -13.23 -3.12 15.33
C VAL A 390 -12.35 -2.73 14.12
N PRO A 391 -12.00 -3.63 13.17
CA PRO A 391 -11.37 -3.23 11.90
C PRO A 391 -12.18 -2.18 11.14
N VAL A 392 -13.51 -2.29 11.10
CA VAL A 392 -14.37 -1.30 10.43
C VAL A 392 -14.28 0.06 11.14
N LYS A 393 -14.40 0.09 12.47
CA LYS A 393 -14.25 1.31 13.27
C LYS A 393 -12.86 1.93 13.10
N ASN A 394 -11.81 1.13 13.18
CA ASN A 394 -10.43 1.60 13.00
C ASN A 394 -10.18 2.08 11.58
N ASN A 395 -10.82 1.50 10.56
CA ASN A 395 -10.74 2.04 9.21
C ASN A 395 -11.53 3.33 9.04
N LEU A 396 -12.69 3.48 9.67
CA LEU A 396 -13.36 4.78 9.68
C LEU A 396 -12.48 5.85 10.35
N LEU A 397 -11.73 5.48 11.40
CA LEU A 397 -10.75 6.36 12.04
C LEU A 397 -9.53 6.63 11.15
N ASN A 398 -8.98 5.61 10.49
CA ASN A 398 -7.83 5.74 9.60
C ASN A 398 -8.19 6.49 8.33
N VAL A 399 -9.36 6.24 7.74
CA VAL A 399 -9.92 7.02 6.63
C VAL A 399 -10.10 8.46 7.08
N ARG A 400 -10.66 8.73 8.27
CA ARG A 400 -10.71 10.09 8.83
C ARG A 400 -9.33 10.71 9.10
N TYR A 401 -8.35 9.90 9.47
CA TYR A 401 -6.98 10.34 9.73
C TYR A 401 -6.25 10.67 8.42
N PHE A 402 -6.34 9.78 7.44
CA PHE A 402 -5.75 9.90 6.10
C PHE A 402 -6.43 11.00 5.29
N MET A 403 -7.76 11.15 5.45
CA MET A 403 -8.54 12.20 4.81
C MET A 403 -8.54 13.51 5.57
N GLY A 404 -7.81 13.60 6.69
CA GLY A 404 -7.73 14.78 7.55
C GLY A 404 -9.10 15.39 7.82
N SER A 405 -9.81 14.99 8.89
CA SER A 405 -10.89 15.87 9.33
C SER A 405 -10.28 17.27 9.52
N GLN A 406 -10.89 18.29 8.90
CA GLN A 406 -10.44 19.68 9.02
C GLN A 406 -10.18 20.04 10.49
N GLU A 407 -10.99 19.50 11.42
CA GLU A 407 -10.79 19.60 12.86
C GLU A 407 -9.44 19.07 13.35
N LYS A 408 -8.99 17.89 12.91
CA LYS A 408 -7.74 17.30 13.40
C LYS A 408 -6.52 17.96 12.78
N ALA A 409 -6.61 18.33 11.49
CA ALA A 409 -5.62 19.19 10.86
C ALA A 409 -5.54 20.54 11.60
N SER A 410 -6.68 21.14 11.97
CA SER A 410 -6.73 22.38 12.74
C SER A 410 -6.23 22.24 14.19
N GLU A 411 -6.41 21.09 14.84
CA GLU A 411 -5.95 20.83 16.20
C GLU A 411 -4.42 20.63 16.27
N ILE A 412 -3.86 19.92 15.28
CA ILE A 412 -2.41 19.75 15.14
C ILE A 412 -1.77 21.08 14.78
N VAL A 413 -2.37 21.82 13.85
CA VAL A 413 -1.98 23.21 13.55
C VAL A 413 -1.98 24.04 14.81
N ARG A 414 -3.09 24.06 15.55
CA ARG A 414 -3.22 24.86 16.76
C ARG A 414 -2.15 24.48 17.77
N SER A 415 -1.91 23.18 17.98
CA SER A 415 -0.85 22.67 18.86
C SER A 415 0.55 23.09 18.41
N CYS A 416 0.80 23.15 17.10
CA CYS A 416 2.07 23.62 16.54
C CYS A 416 2.21 25.14 16.64
N THR A 417 1.15 25.91 16.42
CA THR A 417 1.12 27.36 16.59
C THR A 417 1.31 27.74 18.06
N GLU A 418 0.58 27.12 18.98
CA GLU A 418 0.73 27.30 20.44
C GLU A 418 2.16 26.95 20.88
N TYR A 419 2.74 25.87 20.33
CA TYR A 419 4.12 25.49 20.62
C TYR A 419 5.13 26.53 20.10
N VAL A 420 5.01 26.99 18.85
CA VAL A 420 5.89 28.02 18.27
C VAL A 420 5.76 29.35 19.03
N GLN A 421 4.54 29.73 19.42
CA GLN A 421 4.29 30.89 20.27
C GLN A 421 4.94 30.73 21.65
N SER A 422 4.83 29.56 22.28
CA SER A 422 5.48 29.28 23.56
C SER A 422 7.02 29.30 23.46
N ALA A 423 7.59 28.81 22.36
CA ALA A 423 9.03 28.82 22.09
C ALA A 423 9.56 30.24 21.85
N ARG A 424 8.76 31.14 21.24
CA ARG A 424 9.11 32.58 21.12
C ARG A 424 9.12 33.30 22.47
N LEU A 425 8.23 32.90 23.39
CA LEU A 425 8.12 33.50 24.72
C LEU A 425 9.21 33.00 25.69
N HIS A 426 9.78 31.81 25.45
CA HIS A 426 10.82 31.19 26.27
C HIS A 426 12.00 30.65 25.44
N PRO A 427 12.82 31.53 24.84
CA PRO A 427 13.85 31.16 23.85
C PRO A 427 15.03 30.34 24.40
N SER A 428 15.19 30.24 25.73
CA SER A 428 16.39 29.68 26.35
C SER A 428 16.38 28.16 26.56
N GLN A 429 15.36 27.41 26.11
CA GLN A 429 15.24 25.97 26.39
C GLN A 429 14.80 25.05 25.24
N THR A 430 14.66 25.51 24.00
CA THR A 430 14.09 24.65 22.94
C THR A 430 15.14 24.08 21.98
N GLU A 431 15.17 22.74 21.90
CA GLU A 431 15.82 21.96 20.84
C GLU A 431 15.32 22.40 19.45
N ARG A 432 16.23 22.37 18.45
CA ARG A 432 15.97 22.83 17.07
C ARG A 432 14.87 22.01 16.39
N ILE A 433 13.92 22.69 15.75
CA ILE A 433 12.88 22.06 14.92
C ILE A 433 13.21 22.30 13.45
N TYR A 434 13.13 21.22 12.65
CA TYR A 434 13.29 21.26 11.19
C TYR A 434 11.91 21.08 10.53
N LEU A 435 11.51 22.08 9.73
CA LEU A 435 10.39 21.98 8.80
C LEU A 435 10.94 21.53 7.45
N ILE A 436 10.57 20.33 7.00
CA ILE A 436 11.01 19.76 5.72
C ILE A 436 9.84 19.75 4.75
N ASN A 437 10.08 20.24 3.54
CA ASN A 437 9.04 20.52 2.56
C ASN A 437 8.72 19.31 1.67
N PHE A 438 7.65 18.60 1.98
CA PHE A 438 6.76 17.85 1.07
C PHE A 438 5.52 17.45 1.89
N PRO A 439 4.30 17.64 1.36
CA PRO A 439 3.32 18.52 2.03
C PRO A 439 3.34 18.31 3.56
N TYR A 440 4.03 19.26 4.20
CA TYR A 440 4.15 19.59 5.63
C TYR A 440 4.26 18.43 6.64
N ALA A 441 5.46 17.86 6.75
CA ALA A 441 5.86 17.08 7.92
C ALA A 441 6.41 18.00 9.03
N ILE A 442 5.90 17.83 10.26
CA ILE A 442 6.47 18.48 11.45
C ILE A 442 7.23 17.41 12.22
N CYS A 443 8.56 17.57 12.29
CA CYS A 443 9.43 16.63 13.01
C CYS A 443 9.53 17.03 14.50
N ARG A 444 9.18 16.11 15.40
CA ARG A 444 9.52 16.18 16.83
C ARG A 444 10.54 15.10 17.18
N ALA A 445 11.37 15.34 18.20
CA ALA A 445 12.20 14.29 18.79
C ALA A 445 11.28 13.17 19.32
N GLY A 446 11.20 12.04 18.60
CA GLY A 446 10.38 10.88 18.98
C GLY A 446 9.36 10.39 17.95
N GLY A 447 9.18 11.02 16.79
CA GLY A 447 8.31 10.48 15.74
C GLY A 447 8.08 11.38 14.53
N LEU A 448 7.82 10.75 13.38
CA LEU A 448 7.52 11.41 12.11
C LEU A 448 6.00 11.36 11.86
N SER A 449 5.36 12.51 11.69
CA SER A 449 3.96 12.63 11.28
C SER A 449 3.83 13.68 10.19
N SER A 450 3.30 13.27 9.03
CA SER A 450 3.00 14.14 7.89
C SER A 450 1.54 14.59 7.92
N PHE A 451 1.30 15.88 7.67
CA PHE A 451 -0.04 16.47 7.62
C PHE A 451 -0.16 17.40 6.41
N VAL A 452 -1.34 17.47 5.79
CA VAL A 452 -1.58 18.37 4.65
C VAL A 452 -2.66 19.38 5.04
N LEU A 453 -2.33 20.66 4.95
CA LEU A 453 -3.28 21.77 5.12
C LEU A 453 -3.53 22.41 3.75
N PRO A 454 -4.75 22.91 3.49
CA PRO A 454 -4.98 23.85 2.40
C PRO A 454 -4.02 25.04 2.52
N TYR A 455 -3.46 25.48 1.40
CA TYR A 455 -2.45 26.55 1.37
C TYR A 455 -2.94 27.86 2.02
N ASP A 456 -4.21 28.20 1.83
CA ASP A 456 -4.84 29.37 2.44
C ASP A 456 -4.91 29.29 3.97
N ASP A 457 -5.11 28.08 4.51
CA ASP A 457 -5.10 27.85 5.95
C ASP A 457 -3.67 27.96 6.47
N PHE A 458 -2.68 27.39 5.78
CA PHE A 458 -1.26 27.53 6.11
C PHE A 458 -0.79 29.00 6.15
N LEU A 459 -1.22 29.83 5.20
CA LEU A 459 -0.87 31.27 5.17
C LEU A 459 -1.56 32.07 6.29
N ARG A 460 -2.81 31.74 6.63
CA ARG A 460 -3.50 32.31 7.80
C ARG A 460 -2.79 31.95 9.10
N ILE A 461 -2.23 30.75 9.19
CA ILE A 461 -1.51 30.23 10.37
C ILE A 461 -0.18 30.96 10.60
N LEU A 462 0.48 31.44 9.55
CA LEU A 462 1.75 32.18 9.65
C LEU A 462 1.60 33.68 9.90
N ASP A 463 0.37 34.18 10.01
CA ASP A 463 0.04 35.62 10.15
C ASP A 463 0.58 36.47 8.98
N LEU A 464 0.61 35.90 7.77
CA LEU A 464 1.10 36.54 6.53
C LEU A 464 -0.05 37.11 5.69
N GLN A 465 -1.05 37.74 6.32
CA GLN A 465 -2.29 38.15 5.64
C GLN A 465 -2.06 39.22 4.56
N GLU A 466 -1.12 40.15 4.75
CA GLU A 466 -0.75 41.15 3.72
C GLU A 466 -0.10 40.49 2.48
N GLY A 467 0.68 39.42 2.67
CA GLY A 467 1.26 38.65 1.56
C GLY A 467 0.21 37.93 0.72
N ALA A 468 -0.87 37.46 1.34
CA ALA A 468 -1.96 36.74 0.68
C ALA A 468 -2.82 37.67 -0.21
N GLU A 469 -3.06 38.92 0.19
CA GLU A 469 -3.79 39.89 -0.64
C GLU A 469 -2.96 40.38 -1.84
N VAL A 470 -1.66 40.62 -1.65
CA VAL A 470 -0.72 40.95 -2.75
C VAL A 470 -0.61 39.79 -3.74
N TRP A 471 -0.62 38.55 -3.25
CA TRP A 471 -0.60 37.35 -4.10
C TRP A 471 -1.90 37.18 -4.91
N ARG A 472 -3.07 37.36 -4.28
CA ARG A 472 -4.39 37.34 -4.96
C ARG A 472 -4.54 38.40 -6.05
N LYS A 473 -4.01 39.61 -5.81
CA LYS A 473 -4.15 40.72 -6.77
C LYS A 473 -3.27 40.58 -8.00
N ASN A 474 -2.12 39.90 -7.88
CA ASN A 474 -1.09 39.90 -8.92
C ASN A 474 -0.91 38.56 -9.64
N TYR A 475 -1.54 37.46 -9.18
CA TYR A 475 -1.32 36.14 -9.75
C TYR A 475 -2.64 35.36 -9.91
N SER A 476 -2.94 34.93 -11.14
CA SER A 476 -3.91 33.86 -11.40
C SER A 476 -3.30 32.53 -10.94
N LEU A 477 -4.03 31.76 -10.13
CA LEU A 477 -3.67 30.44 -9.57
C LEU A 477 -2.70 29.65 -10.47
N GLY A 478 -1.41 29.87 -10.23
CA GLY A 478 -0.28 29.22 -10.86
C GLY A 478 0.67 28.75 -9.77
N THR A 479 0.95 27.46 -9.78
CA THR A 479 1.66 26.68 -8.75
C THR A 479 3.07 27.22 -8.44
N CYS A 480 3.35 27.44 -7.15
CA CYS A 480 4.70 27.70 -6.66
C CYS A 480 5.30 26.39 -6.12
N SER A 481 6.49 26.04 -6.57
CA SER A 481 7.20 24.80 -6.24
C SER A 481 8.44 25.12 -5.39
N GLN A 482 8.40 24.67 -4.14
CA GLN A 482 9.50 24.62 -3.15
C GLN A 482 9.83 25.90 -2.37
N LEU A 483 9.91 25.70 -1.04
CA LEU A 483 10.36 26.63 0.00
C LEU A 483 11.47 25.91 0.77
N TYR A 484 12.65 26.52 0.86
CA TYR A 484 13.77 25.99 1.64
C TYR A 484 13.98 26.85 2.89
N VAL A 485 14.16 26.19 4.04
CA VAL A 485 14.49 26.85 5.32
C VAL A 485 15.97 26.65 5.57
N LEU A 486 16.75 27.74 5.56
CA LEU A 486 18.14 27.74 5.99
C LEU A 486 18.24 28.01 7.50
N PRO A 487 19.28 27.48 8.17
CA PRO A 487 19.48 27.70 9.60
C PRO A 487 20.06 29.11 9.80
N GLU A 488 19.18 30.11 9.80
CA GLU A 488 19.25 31.46 10.39
C GLU A 488 18.31 32.41 9.61
N SER A 489 17.09 32.58 10.14
CA SER A 489 16.14 33.69 9.87
C SER A 489 15.88 34.21 8.43
N GLN A 490 16.20 33.48 7.36
CA GLN A 490 15.89 33.91 5.98
C GLN A 490 15.04 32.88 5.23
N TRP A 491 13.98 33.37 4.58
CA TRP A 491 13.08 32.60 3.71
C TRP A 491 13.47 32.81 2.25
N ILE A 492 13.55 31.73 1.47
CA ILE A 492 13.81 31.79 0.02
C ILE A 492 12.55 31.32 -0.73
N PHE A 493 12.07 32.15 -1.66
CA PHE A 493 11.00 31.81 -2.60
C PHE A 493 11.60 31.49 -3.97
N LEU A 494 11.24 30.35 -4.56
CA LEU A 494 11.69 29.98 -5.90
C LEU A 494 10.59 30.30 -6.94
N LYS A 495 11.00 30.98 -8.01
CA LYS A 495 10.13 31.36 -9.13
C LYS A 495 10.32 30.37 -10.28
N PRO A 496 9.26 29.81 -10.89
CA PRO A 496 9.38 29.20 -12.20
C PRO A 496 9.43 30.33 -13.24
N GLN A 497 10.52 30.43 -14.03
CA GLN A 497 10.50 31.29 -15.21
C GLN A 497 9.80 30.56 -16.35
N HIS A 498 8.60 31.03 -16.72
CA HIS A 498 8.18 30.98 -18.11
C HIS A 498 8.54 32.32 -18.77
N GLU A 499 9.35 32.22 -19.83
CA GLU A 499 9.53 33.20 -20.91
C GLU A 499 10.01 34.60 -20.49
N HIS A 500 11.33 34.77 -20.32
CA HIS A 500 12.10 35.83 -20.99
C HIS A 500 13.60 35.64 -20.71
N HIS A 501 14.38 35.47 -21.79
CA HIS A 501 15.84 35.45 -21.73
C HIS A 501 16.40 36.82 -21.29
N GLN A 502 16.63 37.01 -20.00
CA GLN A 502 17.60 37.99 -19.51
C GLN A 502 18.81 37.24 -18.95
N LYS A 503 20.01 37.59 -19.46
CA LYS A 503 21.28 37.09 -18.94
C LYS A 503 21.43 37.53 -17.48
N ILE A 504 21.58 36.56 -16.59
CA ILE A 504 21.89 36.79 -15.17
C ILE A 504 23.40 37.11 -15.06
N PRO A 505 23.83 38.05 -14.20
CA PRO A 505 25.25 38.31 -13.95
C PRO A 505 25.91 37.14 -13.22
N ASP A 506 27.14 36.79 -13.61
CA ASP A 506 27.97 35.84 -12.84
C ASP A 506 28.44 36.51 -11.55
N TYR A 507 27.99 36.02 -10.40
CA TYR A 507 28.46 36.45 -9.08
C TYR A 507 29.51 35.49 -8.55
N SER A 508 30.59 36.03 -7.97
CA SER A 508 31.57 35.22 -7.26
C SER A 508 31.01 34.72 -5.92
N VAL A 509 31.56 33.60 -5.41
CA VAL A 509 31.15 32.99 -4.12
C VAL A 509 31.21 33.99 -2.95
N ASN A 510 32.14 34.95 -3.00
CA ASN A 510 32.28 35.97 -1.95
C ASN A 510 31.21 37.07 -2.06
N GLU A 511 30.76 37.43 -3.26
CA GLU A 511 29.65 38.37 -3.46
C GLU A 511 28.32 37.77 -3.01
N LEU A 512 28.10 36.47 -3.28
CA LEU A 512 26.93 35.75 -2.79
C LEU A 512 26.90 35.68 -1.26
N ARG A 513 28.06 35.48 -0.60
CA ARG A 513 28.17 35.53 0.87
C ARG A 513 27.89 36.92 1.43
N HIS A 514 28.36 37.97 0.76
CA HIS A 514 28.11 39.33 1.19
C HIS A 514 26.63 39.72 1.03
N LEU A 515 26.00 39.34 -0.08
CA LEU A 515 24.57 39.57 -0.33
C LEU A 515 23.68 38.80 0.66
N ALA A 516 24.06 37.58 1.04
CA ALA A 516 23.35 36.78 2.05
C ALA A 516 23.43 37.38 3.45
N SER A 517 24.50 38.13 3.75
CA SER A 517 24.69 38.79 5.05
C SER A 517 23.84 40.04 5.25
N GLN A 518 23.12 40.52 4.23
CA GLN A 518 22.24 41.69 4.35
C GLN A 518 20.84 41.29 4.86
N PRO A 519 20.31 41.93 5.91
CA PRO A 519 19.09 41.49 6.61
C PRO A 519 17.78 41.69 5.81
N SER A 520 17.84 42.30 4.63
CA SER A 520 16.66 42.66 3.83
C SER A 520 16.69 42.13 2.39
N LEU A 521 17.58 41.18 2.07
CA LEU A 521 17.71 40.65 0.71
C LEU A 521 17.10 39.25 0.58
N VAL A 522 16.09 39.10 -0.27
CA VAL A 522 15.55 37.80 -0.70
C VAL A 522 16.31 37.39 -1.96
N MET A 523 17.17 36.37 -1.85
CA MET A 523 17.86 35.81 -3.03
C MET A 523 17.14 34.57 -3.55
N VAL A 524 16.98 34.51 -4.88
CA VAL A 524 16.37 33.41 -5.63
C VAL A 524 17.49 32.68 -6.36
N PHE A 525 17.63 31.37 -6.17
CA PHE A 525 18.59 30.55 -6.92
C PHE A 525 17.85 29.56 -7.82
N ASP A 526 18.30 29.45 -9.07
CA ASP A 526 17.84 28.44 -10.02
C ASP A 526 18.87 27.31 -10.06
N TYR A 527 18.46 26.06 -9.85
CA TYR A 527 19.36 24.90 -9.89
C TYR A 527 18.93 23.96 -11.01
N ILE A 528 19.36 24.27 -12.23
CA ILE A 528 19.26 23.36 -13.37
C ILE A 528 20.66 23.20 -13.96
N HIS A 529 21.42 22.22 -13.43
CA HIS A 529 22.23 21.29 -14.21
C HIS A 529 22.98 20.32 -13.29
N GLU A 530 22.60 19.04 -13.34
CA GLU A 530 23.47 17.94 -12.92
C GLU A 530 24.55 17.72 -13.98
N ARG A 531 25.67 18.45 -13.86
CA ARG A 531 26.96 17.95 -14.34
C ARG A 531 27.92 17.93 -13.15
N PRO A 532 28.69 16.85 -12.96
CA PRO A 532 29.73 16.86 -11.93
C PRO A 532 30.73 17.97 -12.27
N ILE A 533 30.91 18.91 -11.35
CA ILE A 533 31.99 19.88 -11.42
C ILE A 533 33.28 19.09 -11.17
N THR A 534 34.04 18.82 -12.24
CA THR A 534 35.45 18.47 -12.11
C THR A 534 36.17 19.70 -11.59
N LEU A 535 36.56 19.69 -10.32
CA LEU A 535 37.47 20.68 -9.76
C LEU A 535 38.84 20.47 -10.41
N GLU A 536 39.25 21.38 -11.29
CA GLU A 536 40.65 21.46 -11.69
C GLU A 536 41.50 21.83 -10.47
N PRO A 537 42.64 21.15 -10.24
CA PRO A 537 43.54 21.51 -9.16
C PRO A 537 44.10 22.92 -9.41
N MET A 538 44.09 23.76 -8.38
CA MET A 538 44.66 25.10 -8.44
C MET A 538 46.08 25.08 -9.01
N PRO A 539 46.44 26.04 -9.89
CA PRO A 539 47.82 26.19 -10.33
C PRO A 539 48.69 26.45 -9.09
N LYS A 540 49.73 25.63 -8.92
CA LYS A 540 50.74 25.84 -7.87
C LYS A 540 51.31 27.25 -8.05
N SER A 541 51.19 28.07 -7.01
CA SER A 541 51.84 29.37 -6.92
C SER A 541 53.34 29.20 -7.17
N ASN A 542 53.88 29.92 -8.15
CA ASN A 542 55.32 30.01 -8.37
C ASN A 542 56.01 30.49 -7.09
N PRO A 543 57.13 29.88 -6.66
CA PRO A 543 57.91 30.42 -5.56
C PRO A 543 58.52 31.77 -5.96
N PRO A 544 58.76 32.68 -4.99
CA PRO A 544 59.35 33.98 -5.26
C PRO A 544 60.77 33.80 -5.81
N MET A 545 61.06 34.42 -6.96
CA MET A 545 62.43 34.54 -7.48
C MET A 545 63.26 35.37 -6.50
N ARG A 546 64.46 34.87 -6.17
CA ARG A 546 65.60 35.68 -5.75
C ARG A 546 66.54 35.84 -6.94
#